data_AF-A0A933ZL60-F1
#
_entry.id   AF-A0A933ZL60-F1
#
_cell.length_a   1.000
_cell.length_b   1.000
_cell.length_c   1.000
_cell.angle_alpha   90.00
_cell.angle_beta   90.00
_cell.angle_gamma   90.00
#
_symmetry.space_group_name_H-M   'P 1'
#
loop_
_entity.id
_entity.type
_entity.pdbx_description
1 polymer ?
#
loop_
_entity_poly.entity_id
_entity_poly.type
_entity_poly.pdbx_seq_one_letter_code
_entity_poly.pdbx_strand_id
1 'polypeptide(L)'
;MGTNCIKHQWSAAVVGIVLGSLGTMAACSEEAERLDAGAGFDAAASADAAASVDASSARDASSAPDASFAADSAVPDAGGVVDEHGFTLRVPQERTIPVGGGIGPGPVETTTAWDIDYVCTFKHGALDGFFYVQATPLENRMMGMGGGIVMQTEGGWLSFANVVTPAAGALYDYGGNHHNDSLEFDFQGKHYRYYHSSFGWGFRSCMPPDCLEVYQGATLEEDGCRSGRTLPVVCVEVAHDGTVAPLVDEYEKCPGDPNARDGGV
;
A
#
# COMPACT_ATOMS: atom_id res chain seq x y z
N MET A 1 -52.58 14.11 39.15
CA MET A 1 -52.23 13.76 37.75
C MET A 1 -50.86 14.36 37.47
N GLY A 2 -49.76 13.64 37.29
CA GLY A 2 -49.50 12.21 37.42
C GLY A 2 -47.99 12.01 37.62
N THR A 3 -47.67 11.26 38.68
CA THR A 3 -46.62 10.22 38.79
C THR A 3 -45.13 10.53 38.65
N ASN A 4 -44.44 10.26 39.78
CA ASN A 4 -43.01 10.13 40.05
C ASN A 4 -42.34 8.90 39.40
N CYS A 5 -40.99 8.90 39.35
CA CYS A 5 -40.06 7.86 39.89
C CYS A 5 -38.63 8.20 39.41
N ILE A 6 -37.70 8.67 40.23
CA ILE A 6 -36.84 7.99 41.23
C ILE A 6 -36.09 6.75 40.70
N LYS A 7 -34.75 6.91 40.78
CA LYS A 7 -33.58 6.03 40.60
C LYS A 7 -33.79 4.54 40.92
N HIS A 8 -33.05 3.68 40.20
CA HIS A 8 -32.37 2.53 40.80
C HIS A 8 -31.04 2.20 40.09
N GLN A 9 -29.96 2.25 40.84
CA GLN A 9 -28.72 1.52 40.59
C GLN A 9 -28.95 0.03 40.82
N TRP A 10 -28.31 -0.82 40.00
CA TRP A 10 -27.94 -2.17 40.39
C TRP A 10 -26.56 -2.51 39.82
N SER A 11 -25.61 -2.71 40.71
CA SER A 11 -24.44 -3.57 40.47
C SER A 11 -24.75 -4.93 41.07
N ALA A 12 -24.49 -6.01 40.33
CA ALA A 12 -24.05 -7.29 40.89
C ALA A 12 -23.62 -8.24 39.77
N ALA A 13 -22.45 -8.83 39.97
CA ALA A 13 -21.86 -9.88 39.18
C ALA A 13 -22.68 -11.18 39.22
N VAL A 14 -22.63 -11.96 38.14
CA VAL A 14 -22.84 -13.41 38.19
C VAL A 14 -21.75 -14.08 37.35
N VAL A 15 -20.82 -14.71 38.07
CA VAL A 15 -19.95 -15.77 37.58
C VAL A 15 -20.83 -16.98 37.31
N GLY A 16 -20.75 -17.53 36.09
CA GLY A 16 -21.42 -18.75 35.69
C GLY A 16 -20.53 -19.56 34.77
N ILE A 17 -19.65 -20.38 35.37
CA ILE A 17 -18.96 -21.47 34.69
C ILE A 17 -20.00 -22.55 34.38
N VAL A 18 -20.23 -22.84 33.10
CA VAL A 18 -20.91 -24.06 32.67
C VAL A 18 -19.94 -24.87 31.84
N LEU A 19 -19.36 -25.90 32.47
CA LEU A 19 -18.84 -27.07 31.78
C LEU A 19 -20.04 -27.84 31.21
N GLY A 20 -20.04 -28.06 29.90
CA GLY A 20 -21.10 -28.80 29.21
C GLY A 20 -20.55 -29.54 27.99
N SER A 21 -20.13 -30.79 28.24
CA SER A 21 -20.31 -31.99 27.41
C SER A 21 -20.02 -31.96 25.91
N LEU A 22 -18.98 -32.74 25.57
CA LEU A 22 -18.79 -33.56 24.36
C LEU A 22 -20.07 -33.97 23.63
N GLY A 23 -20.13 -33.66 22.34
CA GLY A 23 -21.07 -34.21 21.38
C GLY A 23 -20.38 -34.49 20.05
N THR A 24 -19.80 -35.69 19.91
CA THR A 24 -19.49 -36.34 18.64
C THR A 24 -20.78 -36.81 17.96
N MET A 25 -21.05 -36.36 16.73
CA MET A 25 -21.85 -36.98 15.66
C MET A 25 -21.78 -36.02 14.46
N ALA A 26 -21.76 -36.39 13.18
CA ALA A 26 -21.62 -37.63 12.45
C ALA A 26 -21.24 -37.21 11.01
N ALA A 27 -20.42 -38.00 10.34
CA ALA A 27 -20.10 -37.82 8.93
C ALA A 27 -21.33 -38.15 8.07
N CYS A 28 -21.63 -37.30 7.09
CA CYS A 28 -22.43 -37.65 5.93
C CYS A 28 -21.57 -37.42 4.69
N SER A 29 -21.03 -38.52 4.17
CA SER A 29 -20.56 -38.65 2.80
C SER A 29 -21.77 -38.78 1.88
N GLU A 30 -21.91 -37.88 0.93
CA GLU A 30 -22.74 -38.13 -0.26
C GLU A 30 -21.82 -38.15 -1.47
N GLU A 31 -21.60 -39.38 -1.95
CA GLU A 31 -21.14 -39.67 -3.30
C GLU A 31 -22.26 -39.25 -4.27
N ALA A 32 -21.96 -38.35 -5.20
CA ALA A 32 -22.79 -38.13 -6.37
C ALA A 32 -21.97 -38.47 -7.62
N GLU A 33 -22.46 -39.48 -8.32
CA GLU A 33 -21.89 -40.05 -9.52
C GLU A 33 -21.89 -39.06 -10.72
N ARG A 34 -20.79 -39.16 -11.47
CA ARG A 34 -20.65 -39.02 -12.93
C ARG A 34 -21.88 -38.54 -13.73
N LEU A 35 -21.69 -37.45 -14.48
CA LEU A 35 -22.08 -37.41 -15.89
C LEU A 35 -20.95 -36.83 -16.75
N ASP A 36 -20.56 -37.65 -17.70
CA ASP A 36 -19.64 -37.47 -18.81
C ASP A 36 -20.36 -36.73 -19.95
N ALA A 37 -19.77 -35.66 -20.48
CA ALA A 37 -20.08 -35.12 -21.79
C ALA A 37 -18.94 -34.22 -22.26
N GLY A 38 -18.04 -34.81 -23.05
CA GLY A 38 -16.93 -34.11 -23.69
C GLY A 38 -17.36 -33.07 -24.73
N ALA A 39 -16.52 -32.05 -24.86
CA ALA A 39 -16.33 -31.30 -26.09
C ALA A 39 -14.83 -31.00 -26.18
N GLY A 40 -14.17 -31.64 -27.15
CA GLY A 40 -12.75 -31.52 -27.38
C GLY A 40 -12.35 -30.14 -27.89
N PHE A 41 -11.16 -29.72 -27.48
CA PHE A 41 -10.35 -28.78 -28.23
C PHE A 41 -8.94 -29.34 -28.31
N ASP A 42 -8.56 -29.72 -29.52
CA ASP A 42 -7.21 -30.11 -29.89
C ASP A 42 -6.27 -28.92 -29.67
N ALA A 43 -5.44 -28.99 -28.62
CA ALA A 43 -4.30 -28.12 -28.45
C ALA A 43 -3.03 -28.95 -28.70
N ALA A 44 -2.42 -28.69 -29.85
CA ALA A 44 -1.20 -29.30 -30.32
C ALA A 44 -0.07 -29.17 -29.28
N ALA A 45 0.49 -30.31 -28.89
CA ALA A 45 1.74 -30.38 -28.14
C ALA A 45 2.89 -30.00 -29.08
N SER A 46 3.47 -28.81 -28.89
CA SER A 46 4.84 -28.53 -29.31
C SER A 46 5.76 -28.75 -28.12
N ALA A 47 6.41 -29.91 -28.11
CA ALA A 47 7.56 -30.19 -27.27
C ALA A 47 8.75 -29.41 -27.81
N ASP A 48 9.42 -28.61 -26.97
CA ASP A 48 10.82 -28.25 -27.23
C ASP A 48 11.59 -28.08 -25.91
N ALA A 49 12.51 -29.04 -25.74
CA ALA A 49 13.82 -28.98 -25.09
C ALA A 49 14.02 -28.09 -23.85
N ALA A 50 14.08 -28.76 -22.70
CA ALA A 50 14.83 -28.27 -21.54
C ALA A 50 16.34 -28.26 -21.86
N ALA A 51 16.89 -27.07 -22.12
CA ALA A 51 18.32 -26.83 -22.07
C ALA A 51 18.68 -26.20 -20.72
N SER A 52 19.30 -27.01 -19.85
CA SER A 52 19.94 -26.56 -18.63
C SER A 52 21.21 -25.77 -18.99
N VAL A 53 21.16 -24.44 -18.83
CA VAL A 53 22.35 -23.57 -18.86
C VAL A 53 22.76 -23.24 -17.44
N ASP A 54 23.89 -23.83 -17.07
CA ASP A 54 24.74 -23.49 -15.93
C ASP A 54 25.16 -22.01 -16.03
N ALA A 55 24.70 -21.20 -15.08
CA ALA A 55 25.02 -19.78 -14.98
C ALA A 55 25.84 -19.53 -13.71
N SER A 56 27.06 -20.06 -13.68
CA SER A 56 28.11 -19.64 -12.76
C SER A 56 28.80 -18.39 -13.31
N SER A 57 28.19 -17.22 -13.08
CA SER A 57 28.83 -15.92 -13.33
C SER A 57 29.08 -15.21 -12.00
N ALA A 58 30.35 -15.25 -11.60
CA ALA A 58 30.90 -14.49 -10.49
C ALA A 58 30.60 -12.99 -10.68
N ARG A 59 29.99 -12.37 -9.67
CA ARG A 59 29.79 -10.92 -9.61
C ARG A 59 31.11 -10.28 -9.18
N ASP A 60 31.77 -9.64 -10.14
CA ASP A 60 32.90 -8.76 -9.93
C ASP A 60 32.40 -7.45 -9.32
N ALA A 61 32.65 -7.29 -8.01
CA ALA A 61 32.30 -6.11 -7.25
C ALA A 61 33.31 -4.99 -7.55
N SER A 62 33.05 -4.25 -8.62
CA SER A 62 33.77 -3.00 -8.89
C SER A 62 33.08 -1.85 -8.19
N SER A 63 33.77 -1.35 -7.17
CA SER A 63 33.44 -0.16 -6.38
C SER A 63 33.15 1.04 -7.26
N ALA A 64 31.94 1.59 -7.17
CA ALA A 64 31.63 2.92 -7.69
C ALA A 64 32.15 3.99 -6.71
N PRO A 65 32.60 5.16 -7.20
CA PRO A 65 33.09 6.24 -6.37
C PRO A 65 31.95 6.89 -5.57
N ASP A 66 32.23 7.07 -4.29
CA ASP A 66 31.44 7.71 -3.25
C ASP A 66 31.28 9.21 -3.54
N ALA A 67 30.34 9.55 -4.43
CA ALA A 67 29.88 10.94 -4.60
C ALA A 67 28.84 11.22 -3.51
N SER A 68 29.34 11.54 -2.32
CA SER A 68 28.54 12.12 -1.24
C SER A 68 28.08 13.51 -1.67
N PHE A 69 26.93 13.58 -2.33
CA PHE A 69 26.20 14.83 -2.47
C PHE A 69 25.80 15.25 -1.06
N ALA A 70 26.41 16.33 -0.58
CA ALA A 70 25.98 16.97 0.66
C ALA A 70 24.52 17.35 0.47
N ALA A 71 23.63 16.67 1.21
CA ALA A 71 22.23 17.02 1.30
C ALA A 71 22.15 18.53 1.54
N ASP A 72 21.50 19.23 0.61
CA ASP A 72 21.32 20.67 0.72
C ASP A 72 20.70 20.95 2.09
N SER A 73 21.23 21.97 2.76
CA SER A 73 21.09 22.17 4.20
C SER A 73 19.61 22.05 4.59
N ALA A 74 19.27 20.98 5.31
CA ALA A 74 17.91 20.71 5.77
C ALA A 74 17.34 21.99 6.35
N VAL A 75 16.37 22.58 5.65
CA VAL A 75 15.55 23.65 6.21
C VAL A 75 14.94 23.04 7.47
N PRO A 76 15.19 23.59 8.67
CA PRO A 76 14.68 23.01 9.89
C PRO A 76 13.17 22.83 9.74
N ASP A 77 12.73 21.59 9.90
CA ASP A 77 11.36 21.14 9.70
C ASP A 77 10.43 22.16 10.36
N ALA A 78 9.62 22.83 9.54
CA ALA A 78 8.94 24.06 9.90
C ALA A 78 7.72 23.80 10.79
N GLY A 79 7.86 22.99 11.84
CA GLY A 79 6.79 22.58 12.74
C GLY A 79 5.79 21.65 12.05
N GLY A 80 5.52 20.50 12.67
CA GLY A 80 4.41 19.66 12.19
C GLY A 80 3.06 20.14 12.74
N VAL A 81 2.01 19.92 11.97
CA VAL A 81 0.62 20.12 12.43
C VAL A 81 0.12 18.80 13.01
N VAL A 82 -0.38 18.81 14.24
CA VAL A 82 -1.00 17.61 14.82
C VAL A 82 -2.41 17.45 14.24
N ASP A 83 -2.68 16.33 13.58
CA ASP A 83 -3.98 16.04 13.00
C ASP A 83 -4.97 15.39 13.98
N GLU A 84 -6.17 15.08 13.50
CA GLU A 84 -7.20 14.44 14.32
C GLU A 84 -6.89 12.97 14.69
N HIS A 85 -5.94 12.34 14.00
CA HIS A 85 -5.48 10.97 14.23
C HIS A 85 -4.24 10.92 15.15
N GLY A 86 -3.72 12.09 15.56
CA GLY A 86 -2.58 12.24 16.46
C GLY A 86 -1.22 12.25 15.76
N PHE A 87 -1.16 12.19 14.42
CA PHE A 87 0.08 12.31 13.69
C PHE A 87 0.61 13.75 13.77
N THR A 88 1.93 13.91 13.81
CA THR A 88 2.58 15.19 13.57
C THR A 88 2.94 15.26 12.09
N LEU A 89 2.07 15.89 11.30
CA LEU A 89 2.21 15.96 9.85
C LEU A 89 3.25 17.00 9.45
N ARG A 90 4.15 16.63 8.56
CA ARG A 90 5.07 17.57 7.90
C ARG A 90 4.29 18.44 6.93
N VAL A 91 4.67 19.70 6.82
CA VAL A 91 4.23 20.57 5.74
C VAL A 91 5.12 20.28 4.53
N PRO A 92 4.60 19.69 3.43
CA PRO A 92 5.42 19.34 2.28
C PRO A 92 6.15 20.56 1.70
N GLN A 93 7.42 20.38 1.32
CA GLN A 93 8.25 21.43 0.72
C GLN A 93 8.60 21.11 -0.73
N GLU A 94 8.71 22.14 -1.56
CA GLU A 94 9.32 22.01 -2.88
C GLU A 94 10.85 21.88 -2.74
N ARG A 95 11.42 20.88 -3.40
CA ARG A 95 12.86 20.57 -3.42
C ARG A 95 13.42 20.83 -4.81
N THR A 96 14.67 21.31 -4.87
CA THR A 96 15.46 21.27 -6.10
C THR A 96 16.24 19.96 -6.12
N ILE A 97 15.99 19.12 -7.13
CA ILE A 97 16.60 17.80 -7.25
C ILE A 97 17.37 17.67 -8.57
N PRO A 98 18.45 16.86 -8.60
CA PRO A 98 19.14 16.56 -9.84
C PRO A 98 18.26 15.76 -10.81
N VAL A 99 18.47 16.01 -12.09
CA VAL A 99 17.90 15.25 -13.19
C VAL A 99 18.91 14.18 -13.60
N GLY A 100 18.64 12.93 -13.22
CA GLY A 100 19.49 11.77 -13.45
C GLY A 100 19.36 11.21 -14.88
N GLY A 101 20.44 10.59 -15.38
CA GLY A 101 20.47 9.91 -16.68
C GLY A 101 21.13 10.69 -17.83
N GLY A 102 21.75 11.84 -17.55
CA GLY A 102 22.58 12.55 -18.53
C GLY A 102 23.79 11.73 -18.96
N ILE A 103 23.84 11.32 -20.22
CA ILE A 103 25.00 10.62 -20.81
C ILE A 103 26.03 11.67 -21.24
N GLY A 104 26.77 12.25 -20.30
CA GLY A 104 27.88 13.12 -20.66
C GLY A 104 28.42 14.00 -19.52
N PRO A 105 29.59 14.62 -19.72
CA PRO A 105 30.24 15.51 -18.74
C PRO A 105 29.57 16.90 -18.67
N GLY A 106 28.28 16.98 -18.99
CA GLY A 106 27.51 18.23 -18.94
C GLY A 106 27.27 18.68 -17.50
N PRO A 107 26.82 19.93 -17.30
CA PRO A 107 26.32 20.36 -15.99
C PRO A 107 25.17 19.43 -15.55
N VAL A 108 25.08 19.18 -14.24
CA VAL A 108 23.93 18.47 -13.67
C VAL A 108 22.72 19.37 -13.85
N GLU A 109 21.80 18.95 -14.70
CA GLU A 109 20.49 19.59 -14.81
C GLU A 109 19.70 19.34 -13.53
N THR A 110 18.88 20.31 -13.12
CA THR A 110 18.04 20.21 -11.94
C THR A 110 16.59 20.52 -12.29
N THR A 111 15.66 19.93 -11.55
CA THR A 111 14.23 20.23 -11.61
C THR A 111 13.70 20.47 -10.20
N THR A 112 12.46 20.94 -10.07
CA THR A 112 11.75 20.93 -8.79
C THR A 112 10.81 19.73 -8.68
N ALA A 113 10.61 19.26 -7.46
CA ALA A 113 9.61 18.28 -7.08
C ALA A 113 9.17 18.52 -5.62
N TRP A 114 7.94 18.17 -5.28
CA TRP A 114 7.43 18.32 -3.91
C TRP A 114 7.74 17.07 -3.08
N ASP A 115 7.95 17.28 -1.79
CA ASP A 115 7.75 16.26 -0.78
C ASP A 115 6.36 15.62 -0.96
N ILE A 116 6.25 14.29 -0.78
CA ILE A 116 4.98 13.57 -0.88
C ILE A 116 4.75 12.82 0.42
N ASP A 117 3.58 13.08 0.99
CA ASP A 117 3.15 12.57 2.27
C ASP A 117 1.72 12.05 2.11
N TYR A 118 1.41 10.89 2.69
CA TYR A 118 0.05 10.33 2.63
C TYR A 118 -0.46 9.97 4.01
N VAL A 119 -1.73 10.28 4.26
CA VAL A 119 -2.52 9.72 5.36
C VAL A 119 -3.53 8.75 4.77
N CYS A 120 -3.54 7.52 5.29
CA CYS A 120 -4.38 6.43 4.81
C CYS A 120 -5.19 5.81 5.95
N THR A 121 -6.40 5.34 5.66
CA THR A 121 -7.12 4.41 6.53
C THR A 121 -6.44 3.05 6.53
N PHE A 122 -6.38 2.37 7.68
CA PHE A 122 -5.86 1.01 7.80
C PHE A 122 -6.90 0.08 8.42
N LYS A 123 -7.34 -0.93 7.68
CA LYS A 123 -8.29 -1.93 8.17
C LYS A 123 -7.96 -3.33 7.67
N HIS A 124 -7.73 -4.26 8.60
CA HIS A 124 -7.52 -5.67 8.30
C HIS A 124 -7.89 -6.54 9.51
N GLY A 125 -8.89 -7.41 9.34
CA GLY A 125 -9.44 -8.20 10.45
C GLY A 125 -10.03 -7.31 11.55
N ALA A 126 -9.46 -7.41 12.76
CA ALA A 126 -9.85 -6.60 13.92
C ALA A 126 -9.04 -5.29 14.07
N LEU A 127 -8.06 -5.06 13.20
CA LEU A 127 -7.27 -3.83 13.19
C LEU A 127 -8.07 -2.74 12.46
N ASP A 128 -8.16 -1.58 13.09
CA ASP A 128 -8.86 -0.40 12.58
C ASP A 128 -8.11 0.84 13.07
N GLY A 129 -7.52 1.60 12.15
CA GLY A 129 -6.64 2.71 12.46
C GLY A 129 -6.22 3.49 11.21
N PHE A 130 -5.07 4.16 11.30
CA PHE A 130 -4.53 5.02 10.25
C PHE A 130 -3.05 4.78 10.04
N PHE A 131 -2.57 5.08 8.84
CA PHE A 131 -1.17 5.03 8.46
C PHE A 131 -0.75 6.37 7.86
N TYR A 132 0.41 6.87 8.27
CA TYR A 132 1.03 8.08 7.73
C TYR A 132 2.41 7.74 7.20
N VAL A 133 2.77 8.19 5.99
CA VAL A 133 4.13 8.09 5.44
C VAL A 133 4.65 9.45 5.01
N GLN A 134 5.96 9.65 5.14
CA GLN A 134 6.68 10.82 4.64
C GLN A 134 7.71 10.40 3.60
N ALA A 135 7.76 11.12 2.48
CA ALA A 135 8.77 10.90 1.45
C ALA A 135 9.31 12.20 0.85
N THR A 136 10.63 12.26 0.65
CA THR A 136 11.34 13.41 0.07
C THR A 136 11.88 13.01 -1.31
N PRO A 137 11.70 13.82 -2.37
CA PRO A 137 12.27 13.51 -3.67
C PRO A 137 13.80 13.64 -3.65
N LEU A 138 14.49 12.65 -4.21
CA LEU A 138 15.94 12.59 -4.30
C LEU A 138 16.48 13.01 -5.67
N GLU A 139 15.88 12.47 -6.73
CA GLU A 139 16.31 12.70 -8.11
C GLU A 139 15.15 12.45 -9.09
N ASN A 140 15.23 13.06 -10.27
CA ASN A 140 14.33 12.75 -11.38
C ASN A 140 15.08 11.97 -12.47
N ARG A 141 14.83 10.67 -12.59
CA ARG A 141 15.46 9.82 -13.61
C ARG A 141 14.77 10.02 -14.97
N MET A 142 15.47 10.54 -15.98
CA MET A 142 14.87 10.79 -17.29
C MET A 142 14.82 9.58 -18.24
N MET A 143 15.56 8.50 -17.97
CA MET A 143 15.86 7.49 -18.98
C MET A 143 15.03 6.21 -18.85
N GLY A 144 14.39 5.81 -19.94
CA GLY A 144 13.81 4.47 -20.15
C GLY A 144 12.42 4.25 -19.55
N MET A 145 11.98 2.99 -19.55
CA MET A 145 10.68 2.57 -18.99
C MET A 145 10.60 2.64 -17.46
N GLY A 146 11.68 3.04 -16.78
CA GLY A 146 11.75 3.23 -15.33
C GLY A 146 12.18 4.65 -14.94
N GLY A 147 12.04 5.62 -15.85
CA GLY A 147 12.22 7.03 -15.50
C GLY A 147 11.15 7.49 -14.49
N GLY A 148 11.36 8.60 -13.81
CA GLY A 148 10.45 9.14 -12.79
C GLY A 148 11.18 9.72 -11.58
N ILE A 149 10.42 10.26 -10.64
CA ILE A 149 10.96 10.74 -9.37
C ILE A 149 11.34 9.54 -8.52
N VAL A 150 12.55 9.56 -7.98
CA VAL A 150 13.00 8.64 -6.93
C VAL A 150 12.76 9.32 -5.60
N MET A 151 12.06 8.64 -4.71
CA MET A 151 11.73 9.17 -3.39
C MET A 151 12.58 8.48 -2.32
N GLN A 152 12.92 9.22 -1.27
CA GLN A 152 13.43 8.70 0.00
C GLN A 152 12.30 8.69 1.01
N THR A 153 11.97 7.53 1.56
CA THR A 153 11.05 7.45 2.70
C THR A 153 11.77 7.90 3.96
N GLU A 154 11.25 8.95 4.60
CA GLU A 154 11.79 9.48 5.86
C GLU A 154 11.29 8.66 7.05
N GLY A 155 10.06 8.16 6.96
CA GLY A 155 9.45 7.31 7.97
C GLY A 155 7.98 7.03 7.69
N GLY A 156 7.42 6.17 8.52
CA GLY A 156 5.98 5.92 8.56
C GLY A 156 5.50 5.66 9.99
N TRP A 157 4.22 5.89 10.23
CA TRP A 157 3.60 5.80 11.54
C TRP A 157 2.21 5.20 11.44
N LEU A 158 1.84 4.40 12.43
CA LEU A 158 0.49 3.87 12.60
C LEU A 158 -0.18 4.59 13.77
N SER A 159 -1.47 4.87 13.65
CA SER A 159 -2.31 5.37 14.75
C SER A 159 -3.44 4.40 15.02
N PHE A 160 -3.52 3.91 16.26
CA PHE A 160 -4.65 3.13 16.76
C PHE A 160 -5.20 3.81 18.02
N ALA A 161 -6.49 4.16 18.01
CA ALA A 161 -7.12 4.90 19.10
C ALA A 161 -6.30 6.17 19.51
N ASN A 162 -5.80 6.90 18.51
CA ASN A 162 -4.97 8.11 18.65
C ASN A 162 -3.63 7.88 19.37
N VAL A 163 -3.16 6.63 19.42
CA VAL A 163 -1.80 6.30 19.87
C VAL A 163 -0.94 6.07 18.65
N VAL A 164 -0.02 7.00 18.40
CA VAL A 164 0.91 6.95 17.27
C VAL A 164 2.16 6.13 17.62
N THR A 165 2.49 5.17 16.77
CA THR A 165 3.70 4.35 16.86
C THR A 165 4.42 4.31 15.53
N PRO A 166 5.77 4.34 15.49
CA PRO A 166 6.51 4.14 14.24
C PRO A 166 6.15 2.81 13.58
N ALA A 167 5.94 2.84 12.27
CA ALA A 167 5.72 1.67 11.44
C ALA A 167 7.07 1.13 10.96
N ALA A 168 7.39 -0.12 11.30
CA ALA A 168 8.61 -0.75 10.82
C ALA A 168 8.51 -0.98 9.31
N GLY A 169 9.65 -0.94 8.59
CA GLY A 169 9.66 -1.23 7.16
C GLY A 169 8.88 -0.25 6.29
N ALA A 170 8.56 0.95 6.81
CA ALA A 170 7.85 1.97 6.05
C ALA A 170 8.61 2.32 4.76
N LEU A 171 7.93 2.22 3.62
CA LEU A 171 8.47 2.54 2.31
C LEU A 171 7.39 3.22 1.46
N TYR A 172 7.81 4.18 0.66
CA TYR A 172 7.03 4.80 -0.41
C TYR A 172 7.79 4.66 -1.71
N ASP A 173 7.17 4.02 -2.70
CA ASP A 173 7.66 3.98 -4.08
C ASP A 173 6.71 4.85 -4.93
N TYR A 174 7.28 5.77 -5.70
CA TYR A 174 6.52 6.66 -6.58
C TYR A 174 5.94 5.93 -7.80
N GLY A 175 6.41 4.72 -8.11
CA GLY A 175 5.93 3.94 -9.25
C GLY A 175 6.40 4.47 -10.61
N GLY A 176 7.52 5.19 -10.61
CA GLY A 176 8.18 5.72 -11.82
C GLY A 176 7.29 6.67 -12.64
N ASN A 177 7.48 6.67 -13.96
CA ASN A 177 6.83 7.59 -14.89
C ASN A 177 5.33 7.30 -15.11
N HIS A 178 4.84 6.17 -14.59
CA HIS A 178 3.45 5.79 -14.59
C HIS A 178 2.72 6.19 -13.31
N HIS A 179 3.46 6.61 -12.27
CA HIS A 179 2.91 7.00 -10.97
C HIS A 179 2.10 5.89 -10.30
N ASN A 180 2.48 4.63 -10.51
CA ASN A 180 1.83 3.49 -9.85
C ASN A 180 2.39 3.33 -8.45
N ASP A 181 2.21 4.37 -7.64
CA ASP A 181 2.83 4.46 -6.34
C ASP A 181 2.33 3.36 -5.38
N SER A 182 3.22 2.93 -4.49
CA SER A 182 2.91 1.99 -3.43
C SER A 182 3.38 2.52 -2.08
N LEU A 183 2.64 2.17 -1.03
CA LEU A 183 3.07 2.40 0.33
C LEU A 183 3.16 1.06 1.05
N GLU A 184 4.23 0.85 1.80
CA GLU A 184 4.48 -0.43 2.45
C GLU A 184 4.87 -0.24 3.91
N PHE A 185 4.53 -1.21 4.76
CA PHE A 185 5.00 -1.29 6.14
C PHE A 185 4.83 -2.70 6.72
N ASP A 186 5.57 -2.98 7.79
CA ASP A 186 5.48 -4.21 8.56
C ASP A 186 4.73 -3.97 9.88
N PHE A 187 3.76 -4.85 10.18
CA PHE A 187 3.05 -4.81 11.45
C PHE A 187 2.57 -6.20 11.89
N GLN A 188 2.84 -6.53 13.16
CA GLN A 188 2.48 -7.84 13.76
C GLN A 188 2.91 -9.06 12.93
N GLY A 189 4.09 -8.99 12.32
CA GLY A 189 4.67 -10.11 11.55
C GLY A 189 4.10 -10.28 10.14
N LYS A 190 3.26 -9.35 9.68
CA LYS A 190 2.77 -9.24 8.31
C LYS A 190 3.38 -8.02 7.63
N HIS A 191 3.47 -8.09 6.31
CA HIS A 191 3.83 -6.98 5.46
C HIS A 191 2.58 -6.51 4.72
N TYR A 192 2.33 -5.21 4.74
CA TYR A 192 1.15 -4.59 4.16
C TYR A 192 1.58 -3.67 3.04
N ARG A 193 0.93 -3.78 1.89
CA ARG A 193 1.16 -2.90 0.75
C ARG A 193 -0.13 -2.22 0.33
N TYR A 194 -0.17 -0.91 0.43
CA TYR A 194 -1.15 -0.07 -0.25
C TYR A 194 -0.79 0.01 -1.71
N TYR A 195 -1.77 -0.22 -2.58
CA TYR A 195 -1.57 -0.19 -4.02
C TYR A 195 -2.86 0.27 -4.73
N HIS A 196 -2.88 0.10 -6.05
CA HIS A 196 -3.99 0.54 -6.91
C HIS A 196 -4.82 -0.64 -7.39
N SER A 197 -6.13 -0.57 -7.21
CA SER A 197 -7.08 -1.58 -7.70
C SER A 197 -7.50 -1.36 -9.17
N SER A 198 -7.16 -0.19 -9.72
CA SER A 198 -7.51 0.24 -11.07
C SER A 198 -6.38 1.06 -11.69
N PHE A 199 -6.10 0.79 -12.97
CA PHE A 199 -5.10 1.53 -13.75
C PHE A 199 -5.71 2.00 -15.05
N GLY A 200 -5.56 3.28 -15.37
CA GLY A 200 -6.05 3.86 -16.61
C GLY A 200 -5.19 3.54 -17.83
N TRP A 201 -5.38 4.33 -18.88
CA TRP A 201 -4.62 4.20 -20.11
C TRP A 201 -3.10 4.28 -19.88
N GLY A 202 -2.36 3.33 -20.45
CA GLY A 202 -0.90 3.26 -20.30
C GLY A 202 -0.43 2.72 -18.95
N PHE A 203 -1.30 2.02 -18.21
CA PHE A 203 -0.99 1.45 -16.90
C PHE A 203 -0.58 2.53 -15.89
N ARG A 204 -1.33 3.63 -15.87
CA ARG A 204 -1.13 4.77 -14.96
C ARG A 204 -2.22 4.75 -13.91
N SER A 205 -1.87 4.97 -12.66
CA SER A 205 -2.86 5.30 -11.64
C SER A 205 -3.58 6.61 -12.02
N CYS A 206 -4.80 6.78 -11.55
CA CYS A 206 -5.57 8.01 -11.72
C CYS A 206 -6.04 8.61 -10.39
N MET A 207 -5.78 7.90 -9.29
CA MET A 207 -6.16 8.24 -7.92
C MET A 207 -5.04 7.77 -6.99
N PRO A 208 -5.01 8.26 -5.73
CA PRO A 208 -4.15 7.68 -4.70
C PRO A 208 -4.38 6.17 -4.49
N PRO A 209 -3.43 5.46 -3.87
CA PRO A 209 -3.61 4.06 -3.50
C PRO A 209 -4.92 3.81 -2.74
N ASP A 210 -5.68 2.83 -3.20
CA ASP A 210 -7.09 2.65 -2.85
C ASP A 210 -7.41 1.23 -2.35
N CYS A 211 -6.41 0.34 -2.31
CA CYS A 211 -6.57 -1.02 -1.82
C CYS A 211 -5.36 -1.50 -1.02
N LEU A 212 -5.53 -2.61 -0.31
CA LEU A 212 -4.50 -3.23 0.51
C LEU A 212 -4.19 -4.66 0.05
N GLU A 213 -2.92 -5.01 -0.01
CA GLU A 213 -2.41 -6.38 -0.09
C GLU A 213 -1.74 -6.77 1.23
N VAL A 214 -1.91 -8.03 1.62
CA VAL A 214 -1.41 -8.55 2.89
C VAL A 214 -0.51 -9.75 2.62
N TYR A 215 0.71 -9.67 3.12
CA TYR A 215 1.74 -10.68 2.94
C TYR A 215 2.21 -11.28 4.28
N GLN A 216 2.58 -12.56 4.23
CA GLN A 216 3.29 -13.26 5.29
C GLN A 216 4.66 -13.69 4.76
N GLY A 217 5.69 -12.94 5.11
CA GLY A 217 6.99 -13.04 4.42
C GLY A 217 6.82 -12.61 2.96
N ALA A 218 7.23 -13.46 2.01
CA ALA A 218 7.10 -13.20 0.58
C ALA A 218 5.78 -13.72 -0.03
N THR A 219 4.92 -14.36 0.75
CA THR A 219 3.67 -14.96 0.26
C THR A 219 2.53 -13.98 0.41
N LEU A 220 1.84 -13.69 -0.70
CA LEU A 220 0.58 -12.95 -0.72
C LEU A 220 -0.53 -13.82 -0.10
N GLU A 221 -1.06 -13.40 1.04
CA GLU A 221 -2.15 -14.11 1.72
C GLU A 221 -3.52 -13.56 1.31
N GLU A 222 -3.64 -12.23 1.22
CA GLU A 222 -4.87 -11.56 0.82
C GLU A 222 -4.58 -10.45 -0.19
N ASP A 223 -5.27 -10.52 -1.33
CA ASP A 223 -5.13 -9.59 -2.45
C ASP A 223 -6.39 -8.74 -2.55
N GLY A 224 -6.37 -7.59 -1.87
CA GLY A 224 -7.45 -6.62 -1.92
C GLY A 224 -7.45 -5.74 -3.15
N CYS A 225 -6.43 -5.83 -4.00
CA CYS A 225 -6.17 -4.92 -5.12
C CYS A 225 -6.65 -5.45 -6.47
N ARG A 226 -7.43 -6.53 -6.47
CA ARG A 226 -8.15 -6.97 -7.66
C ARG A 226 -9.26 -5.97 -8.00
N SER A 227 -9.83 -6.13 -9.19
CA SER A 227 -10.93 -5.29 -9.70
C SER A 227 -12.18 -5.20 -8.81
N GLY A 228 -12.32 -6.10 -7.84
CA GLY A 228 -13.39 -6.10 -6.83
C GLY A 228 -13.05 -5.31 -5.55
N ARG A 229 -11.82 -4.82 -5.38
CA ARG A 229 -11.35 -3.99 -4.27
C ARG A 229 -11.80 -4.51 -2.89
N THR A 230 -11.44 -5.76 -2.56
CA THR A 230 -11.99 -6.46 -1.38
C THR A 230 -11.43 -5.98 -0.05
N LEU A 231 -10.27 -5.32 -0.06
CA LEU A 231 -9.71 -4.58 1.08
C LEU A 231 -9.56 -3.10 0.70
N PRO A 232 -10.67 -2.33 0.70
CA PRO A 232 -10.63 -0.93 0.32
C PRO A 232 -9.88 -0.11 1.38
N VAL A 233 -9.08 0.84 0.92
CA VAL A 233 -8.48 1.88 1.75
C VAL A 233 -8.76 3.24 1.13
N VAL A 234 -8.69 4.28 1.95
CA VAL A 234 -8.71 5.66 1.50
C VAL A 234 -7.38 6.27 1.86
N CYS A 235 -6.62 6.72 0.86
CA CYS A 235 -5.41 7.51 1.03
C CYS A 235 -5.63 8.92 0.49
N VAL A 236 -5.14 9.91 1.20
CA VAL A 236 -5.11 11.31 0.76
C VAL A 236 -3.70 11.85 0.94
N GLU A 237 -3.24 12.60 -0.06
CA GLU A 237 -1.98 13.32 0.02
C GLU A 237 -2.12 14.47 1.03
N VAL A 238 -1.10 14.71 1.84
CA VAL A 238 -1.03 15.91 2.69
C VAL A 238 -0.82 17.10 1.76
N ALA A 239 -1.71 18.08 1.82
CA ALA A 239 -1.62 19.27 0.99
C ALA A 239 -0.35 20.07 1.31
N HIS A 240 0.11 20.90 0.37
CA HIS A 240 1.34 21.70 0.54
C HIS A 240 1.27 22.74 1.68
N ASP A 241 0.10 22.98 2.27
CA ASP A 241 -0.09 23.82 3.47
C ASP A 241 -0.14 23.00 4.77
N GLY A 242 0.08 21.68 4.70
CA GLY A 242 0.04 20.74 5.81
C GLY A 242 -1.36 20.24 6.18
N THR A 243 -2.40 20.63 5.44
CA THR A 243 -3.77 20.16 5.70
C THR A 243 -4.03 18.78 5.07
N VAL A 244 -4.98 18.05 5.65
CA VAL A 244 -5.39 16.72 5.18
C VAL A 244 -6.88 16.77 4.85
N ALA A 245 -7.23 16.37 3.63
CA ALA A 245 -8.62 16.25 3.22
C ALA A 245 -9.33 15.15 4.03
N PRO A 246 -10.66 15.21 4.20
CA PRO A 246 -11.39 14.12 4.84
C PRO A 246 -11.14 12.78 4.15
N LEU A 247 -10.92 11.72 4.94
CA LEU A 247 -10.74 10.35 4.44
C LEU A 247 -12.08 9.74 4.01
N VAL A 248 -12.62 10.23 2.90
CA VAL A 248 -13.85 9.75 2.28
C VAL A 248 -13.51 8.85 1.09
N ASP A 249 -14.18 7.70 1.01
CA ASP A 249 -14.00 6.78 -0.11
C ASP A 249 -14.73 7.28 -1.36
N GLU A 250 -13.98 7.99 -2.22
CA GLU A 250 -14.44 8.51 -3.51
C GLU A 250 -14.02 7.63 -4.69
N TYR A 251 -13.63 6.38 -4.43
CA TYR A 251 -13.09 5.48 -5.45
C TYR A 251 -13.98 5.36 -6.69
N GLU A 252 -13.34 5.54 -7.85
CA GLU A 252 -13.87 5.20 -9.17
C GLU A 252 -12.84 4.46 -10.01
N LYS A 253 -13.27 3.55 -10.88
CA LYS A 253 -12.32 2.90 -11.80
C LYS A 253 -11.72 3.92 -12.75
N CYS A 254 -10.41 3.83 -12.97
CA CYS A 254 -9.70 4.70 -13.87
C CYS A 254 -10.25 4.59 -15.31
N PRO A 255 -10.45 5.73 -16.00
CA PRO A 255 -10.81 5.72 -17.40
C PRO A 255 -9.79 4.91 -18.24
N GLY A 256 -10.29 3.91 -18.95
CA GLY A 256 -9.47 3.05 -19.79
C GLY A 256 -8.90 1.82 -19.08
N ASP A 257 -9.28 1.55 -17.84
CA ASP A 257 -8.89 0.33 -17.15
C ASP A 257 -9.37 -0.92 -17.91
N PRO A 258 -8.45 -1.81 -18.34
CA PRO A 258 -8.81 -3.04 -19.04
C PRO A 258 -9.72 -3.95 -18.19
N ASN A 259 -9.58 -3.89 -16.86
CA ASN A 259 -10.36 -4.67 -15.90
C ASN A 259 -11.70 -4.00 -15.54
N ALA A 260 -12.01 -2.81 -16.11
CA ALA A 260 -13.32 -2.19 -15.95
C ALA A 260 -14.42 -2.96 -16.69
N ARG A 261 -14.07 -3.78 -17.68
CA ARG A 261 -15.04 -4.49 -18.54
C ARG A 261 -15.66 -5.73 -17.90
N ASP A 262 -15.10 -6.21 -16.79
CA ASP A 262 -15.63 -7.40 -16.09
C ASP A 262 -16.87 -7.11 -15.23
N GLY A 263 -17.29 -5.84 -15.16
CA GLY A 263 -18.53 -5.40 -14.49
C GLY A 263 -19.76 -5.41 -15.41
N GLY A 264 -19.82 -6.31 -16.39
CA GLY A 264 -20.96 -6.48 -17.28
C GLY A 264 -22.26 -6.68 -16.49
N VAL A 265 -23.05 -5.61 -16.39
CA VAL A 265 -24.50 -5.66 -16.14
C VAL A 265 -25.19 -6.06 -17.43
#